data_AF-A0A0B2VDV1-F1
#
_entry.id   AF-A0A0B2VDV1-F1
#
_cell.length_a   1.000
_cell.length_b   1.000
_cell.length_c   1.000
_cell.angle_alpha   90.00
_cell.angle_beta   90.00
_cell.angle_gamma   90.00
#
_symmetry.space_group_name_H-M   'P 1'
#
loop_
_entity.id
_entity.type
_entity.pdbx_description
1 polymer ?
#
loop_
_entity_poly.entity_id
_entity_poly.type
_entity_poly.pdbx_seq_one_letter_code
_entity_poly.pdbx_strand_id
1 'polypeptide(L)'
;MSFLFPATVHAFNIYHTGYRWYYYIDGRYDFKQLLSSDGFSYKLPYIFGVFGSILLAIIAHFMLYVPGLYRILSFASIASAGVVVIYEAFETILGKVM
;
A
#
# COMPACT_ATOMS: atom_id res chain seq x y z
N MET A 1 -20.84 14.89 -4.39
CA MET A 1 -19.40 14.78 -4.08
C MET A 1 -18.63 15.06 -5.36
N SER A 2 -17.71 16.03 -5.34
CA SER A 2 -16.92 16.37 -6.53
C SER A 2 -15.99 15.21 -6.91
N PHE A 3 -15.99 14.81 -8.18
CA PHE A 3 -15.12 13.76 -8.75
C PHE A 3 -13.63 13.96 -8.43
N LEU A 4 -13.23 15.22 -8.21
CA LEU A 4 -11.86 15.59 -7.88
C LEU A 4 -11.33 14.89 -6.63
N PHE A 5 -12.14 14.73 -5.57
CA PHE A 5 -11.64 14.20 -4.31
C PHE A 5 -11.27 12.70 -4.41
N PRO A 6 -12.15 11.81 -4.90
CA PRO A 6 -11.77 10.41 -5.11
C PRO A 6 -10.66 10.22 -6.15
N ALA A 7 -10.65 11.01 -7.23
CA ALA A 7 -9.57 10.97 -8.22
C ALA A 7 -8.21 11.33 -7.60
N THR A 8 -8.19 12.32 -6.70
CA THR A 8 -7.00 12.72 -5.95
C THR A 8 -6.52 11.58 -5.04
N VAL A 9 -7.42 10.88 -4.33
CA VAL A 9 -7.06 9.73 -3.49
C VAL A 9 -6.46 8.60 -4.33
N HIS A 10 -7.00 8.31 -5.52
CA HIS A 10 -6.41 7.33 -6.42
C HIS A 10 -5.02 7.75 -6.92
N ALA A 11 -4.82 9.02 -7.27
CA ALA A 11 -3.52 9.53 -7.66
C ALA A 11 -2.49 9.40 -6.53
N PHE A 12 -2.88 9.73 -5.29
CA PHE A 12 -2.05 9.49 -4.10
C PHE A 12 -1.74 8.01 -3.90
N ASN A 13 -2.70 7.12 -4.12
CA ASN A 13 -2.47 5.69 -4.01
C ASN A 13 -1.46 5.18 -5.05
N ILE A 14 -1.57 5.63 -6.30
CA ILE A 14 -0.64 5.28 -7.37
C ILE A 14 0.76 5.79 -7.03
N TYR A 15 0.87 7.05 -6.61
CA TYR A 15 2.14 7.63 -6.18
C TYR A 15 2.76 6.85 -5.02
N HIS A 16 1.99 6.57 -3.97
CA HIS A 16 2.48 5.83 -2.80
C HIS A 16 2.91 4.41 -3.17
N THR A 17 2.11 3.69 -3.95
CA THR A 17 2.41 2.33 -4.40
C THR A 17 3.66 2.30 -5.28
N GLY A 18 3.79 3.22 -6.24
CA GLY A 18 4.95 3.32 -7.12
C GLY A 18 6.22 3.75 -6.39
N TYR A 19 6.12 4.73 -5.50
CA TYR A 19 7.23 5.18 -4.66
C TYR A 19 7.76 4.04 -3.78
N ARG A 20 6.85 3.24 -3.20
CA ARG A 20 7.23 2.05 -2.43
C ARG A 20 7.87 0.98 -3.29
N TRP A 21 7.28 0.68 -4.45
CA TRP A 21 7.83 -0.29 -5.38
C TRP A 21 9.25 0.07 -5.81
N TYR A 22 9.51 1.36 -6.07
CA TYR A 22 10.80 1.83 -6.55
C TYR A 22 11.87 1.93 -5.45
N TYR A 23 11.52 2.44 -4.26
CA TYR A 23 12.52 2.76 -3.23
C TYR A 23 12.63 1.74 -2.09
N TYR A 24 11.63 0.89 -1.85
CA TYR A 24 11.55 0.10 -0.61
C TYR A 24 11.62 -1.41 -0.83
N ILE A 25 11.33 -1.88 -2.04
CA ILE A 25 11.35 -3.30 -2.37
C ILE A 25 12.76 -3.89 -2.34
N ASP A 26 13.81 -3.10 -2.57
CA ASP A 26 15.20 -3.58 -2.68
C ASP A 26 16.03 -3.48 -1.38
N GLY A 27 15.39 -3.50 -0.20
CA GLY A 27 16.14 -3.67 1.06
C GLY A 27 15.75 -2.80 2.26
N ARG A 28 14.66 -2.03 2.19
CA ARG A 28 14.03 -1.47 3.40
C ARG A 28 12.95 -2.41 3.89
N TYR A 29 13.33 -3.27 4.83
CA TYR A 29 12.39 -4.17 5.51
C TYR A 29 11.52 -3.40 6.52
N ASP A 30 10.63 -2.52 6.05
CA ASP A 30 9.70 -1.78 6.93
C ASP A 30 8.84 -2.77 7.73
N PHE A 31 8.46 -3.90 7.13
CA PHE A 31 7.79 -4.99 7.83
C PHE A 31 8.67 -5.66 8.92
N LYS A 32 9.98 -5.80 8.71
CA LYS A 32 10.90 -6.30 9.75
C LYS A 32 11.05 -5.28 10.88
N GLN A 33 11.16 -3.99 10.56
CA GLN A 33 11.26 -2.92 11.55
C GLN A 33 9.96 -2.77 12.36
N LEU A 34 8.81 -3.01 11.72
CA LEU A 34 7.51 -3.11 12.37
C LEU A 34 7.46 -4.26 13.39
N LEU A 35 8.04 -5.41 13.03
CA LEU A 35 8.11 -6.59 13.90
C LEU A 35 9.16 -6.47 15.00
N SER A 36 10.25 -5.72 14.79
CA SER A 36 11.36 -5.61 15.74
C SER A 36 11.27 -4.45 16.72
N SER A 37 10.45 -3.43 16.43
CA SER A 37 10.27 -2.29 17.33
C SER A 37 9.31 -2.64 18.47
N ASP A 38 9.53 -2.10 19.67
CA ASP A 38 8.64 -2.31 20.83
C ASP A 38 7.66 -1.16 21.06
N GLY A 39 8.04 0.08 20.69
CA GLY A 39 7.21 1.26 20.93
C GLY A 39 6.18 1.52 19.82
N PHE A 40 4.91 1.67 20.19
CA PHE A 40 3.81 1.91 19.24
C PHE A 40 4.01 3.18 18.38
N SER A 41 4.51 4.26 18.97
CA SER A 41 4.79 5.51 18.22
C SER A 41 5.83 5.32 17.12
N TYR A 42 6.78 4.40 17.32
CA TYR A 42 7.78 4.06 16.32
C TYR A 42 7.24 3.09 15.27
N LYS A 43 6.17 2.34 15.56
CA LYS A 43 5.52 1.42 14.61
C LYS A 43 4.65 2.12 13.59
N LEU A 44 3.99 3.22 13.98
CA LEU A 44 3.01 3.91 13.13
C LEU A 44 3.55 4.23 11.72
N PRO A 45 4.73 4.84 11.54
CA PRO A 45 5.29 5.10 10.22
C PRO A 45 5.48 3.84 9.38
N TYR A 46 5.91 2.72 9.99
CA TYR A 46 6.07 1.44 9.30
C TYR A 46 4.73 0.80 8.95
N ILE A 47 3.71 0.91 9.81
CA ILE A 47 2.35 0.46 9.51
C ILE A 47 1.81 1.21 8.28
N PHE A 48 1.97 2.53 8.25
CA PHE A 48 1.55 3.33 7.10
C PHE A 48 2.40 3.07 5.86
N GLY A 49 3.71 2.82 6.02
CA GLY A 49 4.57 2.36 4.94
C GLY A 49 4.00 1.09 4.33
N VAL A 50 3.91 0.02 5.11
CA VAL A 50 3.48 -1.31 4.66
C VAL A 50 2.05 -1.31 4.14
N PHE A 51 1.08 -0.83 4.93
CA PHE A 51 -0.34 -1.00 4.67
C PHE A 51 -1.01 0.24 4.06
N GLY A 52 -0.31 1.38 3.95
CA GLY A 52 -0.89 2.63 3.45
C GLY A 52 -1.46 2.50 2.05
N SER A 53 -0.73 1.84 1.13
CA SER A 53 -1.19 1.63 -0.25
C SER A 53 -2.51 0.84 -0.31
N ILE A 54 -2.61 -0.26 0.45
CA ILE A 54 -3.82 -1.09 0.40
C ILE A 54 -5.01 -0.39 1.07
N LEU A 55 -4.76 0.34 2.17
CA LEU A 55 -5.77 1.15 2.84
C LEU A 55 -6.31 2.25 1.91
N LEU A 56 -5.42 3.00 1.25
CA LEU A 56 -5.77 4.05 0.29
C LEU A 56 -6.55 3.48 -0.91
N ALA A 57 -6.13 2.32 -1.45
CA ALA A 57 -6.81 1.66 -2.56
C ALA A 57 -8.26 1.28 -2.20
N ILE A 58 -8.46 0.70 -1.01
CA ILE A 58 -9.78 0.28 -0.51
C ILE A 58 -10.67 1.50 -0.27
N ILE A 59 -10.15 2.51 0.43
CA ILE A 59 -10.87 3.77 0.68
C ILE A 59 -11.31 4.40 -0.64
N ALA A 60 -10.41 4.53 -1.61
CA ALA A 60 -10.70 5.11 -2.91
C ALA A 60 -11.76 4.31 -3.71
N HIS A 61 -11.72 2.98 -3.63
CA HIS A 61 -12.70 2.09 -4.27
C HIS A 61 -14.13 2.29 -3.77
N PHE A 62 -14.31 2.58 -2.47
CA PHE A 62 -15.62 2.85 -1.89
C PHE A 62 -16.07 4.31 -2.05
N MET A 63 -15.13 5.25 -2.17
CA MET A 63 -15.44 6.68 -2.28
C MET A 63 -16.05 7.10 -3.61
N LEU A 64 -15.75 6.38 -4.70
CA LEU A 64 -16.34 6.65 -6.01
C LEU A 64 -16.89 5.38 -6.64
N TYR A 65 -18.21 5.31 -6.72
CA TYR A 65 -18.90 4.26 -7.46
C TYR A 65 -19.15 4.73 -8.89
N VAL A 66 -18.23 4.39 -9.80
CA VAL A 66 -18.43 4.57 -11.24
C VAL A 66 -18.34 3.19 -11.91
N PRO A 67 -19.43 2.69 -12.53
CA PRO A 67 -19.42 1.40 -13.21
C PRO A 67 -18.55 1.42 -14.48
N GLY A 68 -18.22 0.24 -14.99
CA GLY A 68 -17.40 0.08 -16.20
C GLY A 68 -15.90 0.08 -15.90
N LEU A 69 -15.11 0.70 -16.79
CA LEU A 69 -13.64 0.62 -16.77
C LEU A 69 -13.05 1.11 -15.44
N TYR A 70 -13.59 2.18 -14.87
CA TYR A 70 -13.14 2.71 -13.59
C TYR A 70 -13.22 1.66 -12.46
N ARG A 71 -14.33 0.91 -12.41
CA ARG A 71 -14.53 -0.13 -11.39
C ARG A 71 -13.48 -1.23 -11.52
N ILE A 72 -13.19 -1.66 -12.74
CA ILE A 72 -12.15 -2.67 -13.01
C ILE A 72 -10.78 -2.14 -12.58
N LEU A 73 -10.45 -0.89 -12.93
CA LEU A 73 -9.18 -0.25 -12.56
C LEU A 73 -9.03 -0.08 -11.05
N SER A 74 -10.11 0.19 -10.32
CA SER A 74 -10.07 0.25 -8.87
C SER A 74 -9.73 -1.11 -8.23
N PHE A 75 -10.24 -2.23 -8.78
CA PHE A 75 -9.83 -3.56 -8.34
C PHE A 75 -8.37 -3.86 -8.68
N ALA A 76 -7.91 -3.47 -9.88
CA ALA A 76 -6.51 -3.59 -10.26
C ALA A 76 -5.60 -2.80 -9.31
N SER A 77 -6.02 -1.62 -8.86
CA SER A 77 -5.30 -0.80 -7.89
C SER A 77 -5.22 -1.46 -6.50
N ILE A 78 -6.29 -2.13 -6.05
CA ILE A 78 -6.26 -2.93 -4.81
C ILE A 78 -5.32 -4.13 -4.98
N ALA A 79 -5.40 -4.83 -6.11
CA ALA A 79 -4.55 -5.98 -6.41
C ALA A 79 -3.06 -5.58 -6.45
N SER A 80 -2.70 -4.48 -7.11
CA SER A 80 -1.32 -3.99 -7.16
C SER A 80 -0.80 -3.62 -5.77
N ALA A 81 -1.60 -2.95 -4.94
CA ALA A 81 -1.22 -2.65 -3.57
C ALA A 81 -1.06 -3.92 -2.72
N GLY A 82 -1.90 -4.93 -2.94
CA GLY A 82 -1.80 -6.24 -2.29
C GLY A 82 -0.52 -6.98 -2.67
N VAL A 83 -0.11 -6.94 -3.95
CA VAL A 83 1.15 -7.54 -4.42
C VAL A 83 2.35 -6.93 -3.69
N VAL A 84 2.39 -5.61 -3.48
CA VAL A 84 3.47 -4.95 -2.74
C VAL A 84 3.57 -5.47 -1.30
N VAL A 85 2.43 -5.60 -0.61
CA VAL A 85 2.38 -6.12 0.77
C VAL A 85 2.81 -7.58 0.83
N ILE A 86 2.33 -8.41 -0.09
CA ILE A 86 2.68 -9.84 -0.15
C ILE A 86 4.18 -10.00 -0.43
N TYR A 87 4.72 -9.23 -1.37
CA TYR A 87 6.14 -9.26 -1.71
C TYR A 87 7.01 -8.93 -0.50
N GLU A 88 6.67 -7.86 0.22
CA GLU A 88 7.43 -7.45 1.40
C GLU A 88 7.32 -8.47 2.55
N ALA A 89 6.15 -9.07 2.75
CA ALA A 89 5.96 -10.14 3.72
C ALA A 89 6.81 -11.38 3.35
N PHE A 90 6.83 -11.73 2.06
CA PHE A 90 7.65 -12.84 1.53
C PHE A 90 9.14 -12.58 1.77
N GLU A 91 9.64 -11.40 1.40
CA GLU A 91 11.05 -11.04 1.63
C GLU A 91 11.41 -11.02 3.11
N THR A 92 10.52 -10.54 3.98
CA THR A 92 10.77 -10.52 5.42
C THR A 92 10.84 -11.92 6.02
N ILE A 93 10.06 -12.87 5.49
CA ILE A 93 10.12 -14.28 5.89
C ILE A 93 11.41 -14.92 5.35
N LEU A 94 11.72 -14.73 4.07
CA LEU A 94 12.93 -15.28 3.44
C LEU A 94 14.20 -14.76 4.14
N GLY A 95 14.27 -13.46 4.42
CA GLY A 95 15.37 -12.80 5.14
C GLY A 95 15.41 -13.09 6.65
N LYS A 96 14.48 -13.89 7.19
CA LYS A 96 14.60 -14.50 8.53
C LYS A 96 15.11 -15.94 8.49
N VAL A 97 15.00 -16.60 7.33
CA VAL A 97 15.37 -18.00 7.13
C VAL A 97 16.83 -18.14 6.66
N MET A 98 17.36 -17.14 5.95
CA MET A 98 18.79 -16.96 5.68
C MET A 98 19.50 -16.27 6.85
#